data_AF-A0AAX3ZE80-F1
#
_entry.id   AF-A0AAX3ZE80-F1
#
_cell.length_a   1.000
_cell.length_b   1.000
_cell.length_c   1.000
_cell.angle_alpha   90.00
_cell.angle_beta   90.00
_cell.angle_gamma   90.00
#
_symmetry.space_group_name_H-M   'P 1'
#
loop_
_entity.id
_entity.type
_entity.pdbx_description
1 polymer ?
#
loop_
_entity_poly.entity_id
_entity_poly.type
_entity_poly.pdbx_seq_one_letter_code
_entity_poly.pdbx_strand_id
1 'polypeptide(L)'
;MRAAHLRAAARAALDTVYDPELDEPITDLGFVRSLTADDGRITVRLRLPTSFCSPNFAYLMASDAKDALTALPGAREVTVLLDDHHDSDLINRGLAADAGYRGTFGHEAERDLEELREVFRRKAHTAAMERALTALLRARPGLAEERLGEVVLGDLPDTAATRALLRRRAALGLGTARADPALVDDEGRPFPPGEIPLRLRFARSVRISIDGNAHFCRGLLRTRYPDSAADQAPRSGDEGHPVDAAPAAHGTAPAGHSTTTRENIA
;
A
#
# COMPACT_ATOMS: atom_id res chain seq x y z
N MET A 1 -8.58 29.59 -10.80
CA MET A 1 -9.58 28.50 -10.85
C MET A 1 -9.08 27.26 -11.60
N ARG A 2 -8.55 27.38 -12.83
CA ARG A 2 -8.10 26.23 -13.64
C ARG A 2 -6.94 25.42 -13.00
N ALA A 3 -5.94 26.08 -12.44
CA ALA A 3 -4.82 25.42 -11.75
C ALA A 3 -5.28 24.62 -10.51
N ALA A 4 -6.16 25.19 -9.68
CA ALA A 4 -6.72 24.50 -8.51
C ALA A 4 -7.54 23.25 -8.92
N HIS A 5 -8.30 23.34 -10.01
CA HIS A 5 -9.03 22.19 -10.54
C HIS A 5 -8.10 21.09 -11.06
N LEU A 6 -7.05 21.47 -11.81
CA LEU A 6 -6.06 20.50 -12.30
C LEU A 6 -5.31 19.83 -11.15
N ARG A 7 -4.93 20.58 -10.11
CA ARG A 7 -4.28 20.02 -8.91
C ARG A 7 -5.19 19.02 -8.20
N ALA A 8 -6.47 19.33 -8.05
CA ALA A 8 -7.44 18.42 -7.44
C ALA A 8 -7.62 17.14 -8.27
N ALA A 9 -7.73 17.28 -9.60
CA ALA A 9 -7.80 16.14 -10.52
C ALA A 9 -6.52 15.28 -10.47
N ALA A 10 -5.35 15.92 -10.42
CA ALA A 10 -4.06 15.25 -10.26
C ALA A 10 -3.97 14.47 -8.94
N ARG A 11 -4.44 15.04 -7.83
CA ARG A 11 -4.51 14.32 -6.56
C ARG A 11 -5.43 13.10 -6.65
N ALA A 12 -6.63 13.26 -7.21
CA ALA A 12 -7.57 12.17 -7.39
C ALA A 12 -7.04 11.05 -8.30
N ALA A 13 -6.26 11.40 -9.33
CA ALA A 13 -5.59 10.41 -10.17
C ALA A 13 -4.52 9.63 -9.39
N LEU A 14 -3.71 10.31 -8.57
CA LEU A 14 -2.71 9.66 -7.72
C LEU A 14 -3.35 8.77 -6.64
N ASP A 15 -4.57 9.06 -6.18
CA ASP A 15 -5.32 8.19 -5.27
C ASP A 15 -5.69 6.83 -5.91
N THR A 16 -5.59 6.71 -7.25
CA THR A 16 -5.77 5.43 -7.97
C THR A 16 -4.47 4.65 -8.19
N VAL A 17 -3.32 5.22 -7.81
CA VAL A 17 -2.01 4.58 -7.95
C VAL A 17 -1.69 3.85 -6.64
N TYR A 18 -1.52 2.54 -6.73
CA TYR A 18 -1.33 1.68 -5.58
C TYR A 18 0.11 1.21 -5.47
N ASP A 19 0.60 1.07 -4.24
CA ASP A 19 1.74 0.20 -4.00
C ASP A 19 1.29 -1.25 -4.20
N PRO A 20 1.91 -2.02 -5.12
CA PRO A 20 1.48 -3.38 -5.43
C PRO A 20 1.65 -4.34 -4.24
N GLU A 21 2.65 -4.13 -3.39
CA GLU A 21 2.92 -4.97 -2.23
C GLU A 21 1.94 -4.68 -1.09
N LEU A 22 1.61 -3.40 -0.89
CA LEU A 22 0.85 -2.95 0.28
C LEU A 22 -0.66 -2.88 0.03
N ASP A 23 -1.09 -2.92 -1.23
CA ASP A 23 -2.50 -2.84 -1.64
C ASP A 23 -3.20 -1.58 -1.09
N GLU A 24 -2.45 -0.48 -0.99
CA GLU A 24 -2.89 0.85 -0.55
C GLU A 24 -2.44 1.95 -1.54
N PRO A 25 -3.21 3.05 -1.68
CA PRO A 25 -2.82 4.18 -2.50
C PRO A 25 -1.50 4.82 -2.03
N ILE A 26 -0.66 5.24 -2.97
CA ILE A 26 0.60 5.96 -2.67
C ILE A 26 0.35 7.30 -1.96
N THR A 27 -0.84 7.86 -2.13
CA THR A 27 -1.29 9.08 -1.42
C THR A 27 -1.60 8.80 0.03
N ASP A 28 -2.31 7.71 0.33
CA ASP A 28 -2.62 7.29 1.71
C ASP A 28 -1.35 6.85 2.45
N LEU A 29 -0.38 6.25 1.76
CA LEU A 29 0.90 5.83 2.32
C LEU A 29 1.86 7.00 2.63
N GLY A 30 1.54 8.21 2.18
CA GLY A 30 2.38 9.40 2.35
C GLY A 30 3.60 9.45 1.42
N PHE A 31 3.59 8.66 0.34
CA PHE A 31 4.69 8.58 -0.63
C PHE A 31 4.70 9.81 -1.56
N VAL A 32 3.57 10.49 -1.75
CA VAL A 32 3.51 11.76 -2.49
C VAL A 32 4.04 12.89 -1.62
N ARG A 33 5.31 13.26 -1.79
CA ARG A 33 5.97 14.35 -1.05
C ARG A 33 5.46 15.72 -1.48
N SER A 34 5.27 15.92 -2.78
CA SER A 34 4.79 17.21 -3.30
C SER A 34 4.07 17.02 -4.64
N LEU A 35 3.07 17.86 -4.87
CA LEU A 35 2.31 17.92 -6.11
C LEU A 35 2.09 19.39 -6.48
N THR A 36 2.61 19.79 -7.63
CA THR A 36 2.32 21.09 -8.26
C THR A 36 1.58 20.85 -9.56
N ALA A 37 0.62 21.72 -9.87
CA ALA A 37 -0.11 21.70 -11.11
C ALA A 37 -0.49 23.13 -11.51
N ASP A 38 0.07 23.60 -12.62
CA ASP A 38 -0.21 24.94 -13.15
C ASP A 38 -0.08 24.94 -14.67
N ASP A 39 -0.97 25.65 -15.36
CA ASP A 39 -1.05 25.74 -16.83
C ASP A 39 -0.85 24.41 -17.61
N GLY A 40 -1.40 23.30 -17.07
CA GLY A 40 -1.25 21.97 -17.67
C GLY A 40 0.09 21.28 -17.41
N ARG A 41 1.03 21.93 -16.73
CA ARG A 41 2.26 21.32 -16.22
C ARG A 41 2.00 20.73 -14.84
N ILE A 42 2.22 19.43 -14.70
CA ILE A 42 2.09 18.70 -13.44
C ILE A 42 3.46 18.18 -13.04
N THR A 43 3.88 18.46 -11.82
CA THR A 43 5.09 17.88 -11.24
C THR A 43 4.76 17.21 -9.92
N VAL A 44 5.10 15.93 -9.81
CA VAL A 44 4.95 15.16 -8.59
C VAL A 44 6.32 14.64 -8.15
N ARG A 45 6.60 14.75 -6.86
CA ARG A 45 7.77 14.12 -6.23
C ARG A 45 7.30 13.00 -5.31
N LEU A 46 7.83 11.81 -5.54
CA LEU A 46 7.59 10.62 -4.75
C LEU A 46 8.79 10.38 -3.82
N ARG A 47 8.53 9.82 -2.64
CA ARG A 47 9.53 9.37 -1.67
C ARG A 47 9.14 7.99 -1.16
N LEU A 48 10.13 7.20 -0.77
CA LEU A 48 9.92 5.81 -0.32
C LEU A 48 10.48 5.57 1.09
N PRO A 49 9.94 4.58 1.83
CA PRO A 49 10.34 4.30 3.21
C PRO A 49 11.84 4.04 3.40
N THR A 50 12.51 3.45 2.40
CA THR A 50 13.95 3.16 2.44
C THR A 50 14.62 3.50 1.11
N SER A 51 15.94 3.72 1.11
CA SER A 51 16.69 4.00 -0.12
C SER A 51 16.82 2.77 -1.02
N PHE A 52 16.51 1.58 -0.49
CA PHE A 52 16.66 0.27 -1.14
C PHE A 52 15.32 -0.46 -1.20
N CYS A 53 14.20 0.27 -1.30
CA CYS A 53 12.94 -0.33 -1.73
C CYS A 53 13.17 -1.06 -3.07
N SER A 54 12.37 -2.08 -3.37
CA SER A 54 12.57 -2.82 -4.63
C SER A 54 12.55 -1.86 -5.82
N PRO A 55 13.57 -1.86 -6.70
CA PRO A 55 13.57 -1.01 -7.90
C PRO A 55 12.35 -1.26 -8.78
N ASN A 56 11.84 -2.50 -8.79
CA ASN A 56 10.64 -2.89 -9.52
C ASN A 56 9.41 -2.16 -8.98
N PHE A 57 9.19 -2.18 -7.66
CA PHE A 57 8.04 -1.49 -7.06
C PHE A 57 8.16 0.03 -7.14
N ALA A 58 9.37 0.56 -6.93
CA ALA A 58 9.65 1.98 -7.09
C ALA A 58 9.32 2.45 -8.52
N TYR A 59 9.77 1.71 -9.53
CA TYR A 59 9.48 1.99 -10.92
C TYR A 59 7.98 1.86 -11.24
N LEU A 60 7.31 0.80 -10.79
CA LEU A 60 5.89 0.57 -11.02
C LEU A 60 5.05 1.74 -10.52
N MET A 61 5.25 2.17 -9.26
CA MET A 61 4.52 3.29 -8.68
C MET A 61 4.80 4.60 -9.40
N ALA A 62 6.06 4.87 -9.78
CA ALA A 62 6.41 6.11 -10.45
C ALA A 62 5.90 6.14 -11.91
N SER A 63 5.94 5.01 -12.61
CA SER A 63 5.37 4.86 -13.96
C SER A 63 3.85 4.99 -13.92
N ASP A 64 3.17 4.30 -12.99
CA ASP A 64 1.71 4.38 -12.83
C ASP A 64 1.25 5.80 -12.49
N ALA A 65 2.02 6.52 -11.65
CA ALA A 65 1.78 7.94 -11.39
C ALA A 65 1.92 8.78 -12.66
N LYS A 66 2.92 8.51 -13.52
CA LYS A 66 3.09 9.23 -14.78
C LYS A 66 1.90 8.96 -15.72
N ASP A 67 1.49 7.71 -15.86
CA ASP A 67 0.39 7.30 -16.73
C ASP A 67 -0.93 7.91 -16.27
N ALA A 68 -1.25 7.81 -14.98
CA ALA A 68 -2.48 8.35 -14.40
C ALA A 68 -2.56 9.88 -14.56
N LEU A 69 -1.46 10.59 -14.35
CA LEU A 69 -1.41 12.04 -14.52
C LEU A 69 -1.44 12.48 -15.99
N THR A 70 -0.81 11.72 -16.89
CA THR A 70 -0.78 12.01 -18.33
C THR A 70 -2.16 11.84 -18.97
N ALA A 71 -2.97 10.91 -18.46
CA ALA A 71 -4.33 10.68 -18.93
C ALA A 71 -5.32 11.80 -18.58
N LEU A 72 -4.94 12.78 -17.75
CA LEU A 72 -5.85 13.83 -17.29
C LEU A 72 -6.20 14.84 -18.39
N PRO A 73 -7.49 15.19 -18.55
CA PRO A 73 -7.89 16.29 -19.41
C PRO A 73 -7.23 17.60 -18.98
N GLY A 74 -6.41 18.16 -19.87
CA GLY A 74 -5.69 19.41 -19.63
C GLY A 74 -4.26 19.27 -19.13
N ALA A 75 -3.77 18.04 -18.89
CA ALA A 75 -2.33 17.80 -18.77
C ALA A 75 -1.64 18.05 -20.12
N ARG A 76 -0.55 18.82 -20.09
CA ARG A 76 0.32 19.15 -21.23
C ARG A 76 1.72 18.61 -21.04
N GLU A 77 2.22 18.68 -19.81
CA GLU A 77 3.54 18.18 -19.44
C GLU A 77 3.47 17.57 -18.05
N VAL A 78 3.96 16.34 -17.92
CA VAL A 78 3.96 15.59 -16.66
C VAL A 78 5.38 15.20 -16.31
N THR A 79 5.80 15.57 -15.10
CA THR A 79 7.10 15.21 -14.55
C THR A 79 6.90 14.46 -13.24
N VAL A 80 7.33 13.20 -13.21
CA VAL A 80 7.38 12.37 -12.00
C VAL A 80 8.85 12.23 -11.59
N LEU A 81 9.15 12.54 -10.34
CA LEU A 81 10.49 12.41 -9.77
C LEU A 81 10.44 11.53 -8.54
N LEU A 82 11.30 10.53 -8.48
CA LEU A 82 11.59 9.74 -7.29
C LEU A 82 12.75 10.38 -6.54
N ASP A 83 12.54 10.64 -5.25
CA ASP A 83 13.52 11.23 -4.34
C ASP A 83 14.22 10.16 -3.48
N ASP A 84 15.53 10.34 -3.29
CA ASP A 84 16.40 9.63 -2.33
C ASP A 84 16.36 8.09 -2.39
N HIS A 85 15.89 7.49 -3.49
CA HIS A 85 16.08 6.08 -3.81
C HIS A 85 17.45 5.84 -4.43
N HIS A 86 18.06 4.68 -4.21
CA HIS A 86 19.36 4.30 -4.80
C HIS A 86 19.37 4.48 -6.32
N ASP A 87 18.30 4.03 -6.99
CA ASP A 87 18.13 4.13 -8.43
C ASP A 87 17.36 5.38 -8.90
N SER A 88 17.22 6.42 -8.07
CA SER A 88 16.42 7.61 -8.42
C SER A 88 16.84 8.21 -9.77
N ASP A 89 18.15 8.40 -9.97
CA ASP A 89 18.66 8.99 -11.21
C ASP A 89 18.35 8.14 -12.44
N LEU A 90 18.44 6.81 -12.30
CA LEU A 90 18.14 5.88 -13.37
C LEU A 90 16.65 5.88 -13.71
N ILE A 91 15.80 5.71 -12.69
CA ILE A 91 14.34 5.71 -12.82
C ILE A 91 13.84 7.04 -13.39
N ASN A 92 14.32 8.17 -12.88
CA ASN A 92 13.90 9.51 -13.33
C ASN A 92 14.27 9.75 -14.80
N ARG A 93 15.47 9.36 -15.24
CA ARG A 93 15.84 9.43 -16.66
C ARG A 93 14.98 8.52 -17.54
N GLY A 94 14.73 7.29 -17.08
CA GLY A 94 13.88 6.33 -17.79
C GLY A 94 12.45 6.83 -17.97
N LEU A 95 11.87 7.42 -16.91
CA LEU A 95 10.56 8.06 -16.96
C LEU A 95 10.55 9.28 -17.87
N ALA A 96 11.55 10.16 -17.80
CA ALA A 96 11.62 11.34 -18.66
C ALA A 96 11.72 11.00 -20.15
N ALA A 97 12.35 9.87 -20.48
CA ALA A 97 12.51 9.39 -21.86
C ALA A 97 11.41 8.45 -22.34
N ASP A 98 10.40 8.14 -21.51
CA ASP A 98 9.37 7.14 -21.80
C ASP A 98 9.98 5.78 -22.22
N ALA A 99 11.10 5.41 -21.59
CA ALA A 99 11.91 4.25 -21.99
C ALA A 99 11.28 2.89 -21.63
N GLY A 100 10.22 2.89 -20.82
CA GLY A 100 9.67 1.68 -20.21
C GLY A 100 10.67 1.00 -19.26
N TYR A 101 10.23 -0.07 -18.60
CA TYR A 101 11.06 -0.74 -17.58
C TYR A 101 12.35 -1.31 -18.17
N ARG A 102 12.26 -2.01 -19.31
CA ARG A 102 13.42 -2.59 -20.00
C ARG A 102 14.38 -1.53 -20.54
N GLY A 103 13.88 -0.40 -21.05
CA GLY A 103 14.74 0.69 -21.50
C GLY A 103 15.40 1.44 -20.34
N THR A 104 14.80 1.39 -19.14
CA THR A 104 15.34 2.00 -17.92
C THR A 104 16.46 1.16 -17.30
N PHE A 105 16.25 -0.15 -17.13
CA PHE A 105 17.18 -1.04 -16.42
C PHE A 105 18.05 -1.92 -17.35
N GLY A 106 17.78 -1.93 -18.66
CA GLY A 106 18.59 -2.63 -19.64
C GLY A 106 18.71 -4.13 -19.35
N HIS A 107 19.93 -4.58 -19.07
CA HIS A 107 20.26 -6.00 -18.82
C HIS A 107 19.85 -6.47 -17.42
N GLU A 108 19.60 -5.56 -16.47
CA GLU A 108 19.07 -5.89 -15.14
C GLU A 108 17.58 -6.23 -15.20
N ALA A 109 16.88 -5.81 -16.26
CA ALA A 109 15.49 -6.18 -16.53
C ALA A 109 15.42 -7.49 -17.33
N GLU A 110 15.43 -8.63 -16.65
CA GLU A 110 15.29 -9.94 -17.29
C GLU A 110 13.94 -10.11 -18.01
N ARG A 111 12.85 -9.58 -17.44
CA ARG A 111 11.48 -9.64 -17.98
C ARG A 111 10.75 -8.31 -17.77
N ASP A 112 9.57 -8.17 -18.37
CA ASP A 112 8.64 -7.10 -18.00
C ASP A 112 8.09 -7.31 -16.58
N LEU A 113 7.34 -6.33 -16.09
CA LEU A 113 6.78 -6.36 -14.75
C LEU A 113 5.31 -6.82 -14.71
N GLU A 114 4.75 -7.32 -15.83
CA GLU A 114 3.32 -7.69 -15.84
C GLU A 114 3.08 -8.96 -15.01
N GLU A 115 3.95 -9.96 -15.12
CA GLU A 115 3.90 -11.16 -14.28
C GLU A 115 3.96 -10.79 -12.79
N LEU A 116 4.82 -9.83 -12.43
CA LEU A 116 4.94 -9.32 -11.06
C LEU A 116 3.65 -8.60 -10.62
N ARG A 117 3.09 -7.73 -11.47
CA ARG A 117 1.81 -7.06 -11.19
C ARG A 117 0.70 -8.07 -10.95
N GLU A 118 0.62 -9.11 -11.76
CA GLU A 118 -0.41 -10.13 -11.67
C GLU A 118 -0.35 -10.88 -10.33
N VAL A 119 0.85 -11.29 -9.90
CA VAL A 119 1.06 -11.94 -8.59
C VAL A 119 0.51 -11.09 -7.45
N PHE A 120 0.82 -9.79 -7.44
CA PHE A 120 0.37 -8.89 -6.38
C PHE A 120 -1.12 -8.55 -6.46
N ARG A 121 -1.69 -8.41 -7.67
CA ARG A 121 -3.15 -8.26 -7.85
C ARG A 121 -3.90 -9.47 -7.30
N ARG A 122 -3.39 -10.69 -7.50
CA ARG A 122 -3.96 -11.94 -6.95
C ARG A 122 -3.87 -11.99 -5.42
N LYS A 123 -2.74 -11.55 -4.83
CA LYS A 123 -2.60 -11.41 -3.37
C LYS A 123 -3.56 -10.38 -2.79
N ALA A 124 -3.69 -9.22 -3.44
CA ALA A 124 -4.64 -8.17 -3.06
C ALA A 124 -6.09 -8.67 -3.10
N HIS A 125 -6.48 -9.39 -4.16
CA HIS A 125 -7.77 -10.06 -4.26
C HIS A 125 -8.00 -11.02 -3.09
N THR A 126 -7.03 -11.90 -2.84
CA THR A 126 -7.08 -12.89 -1.74
C THR A 126 -7.28 -12.21 -0.38
N ALA A 127 -6.55 -11.14 -0.09
CA ALA A 127 -6.69 -10.40 1.16
C ALA A 127 -8.04 -9.66 1.25
N ALA A 128 -8.53 -9.08 0.16
CA ALA A 128 -9.85 -8.44 0.13
C ALA A 128 -11.00 -9.45 0.31
N MET A 129 -10.87 -10.64 -0.29
CA MET A 129 -11.80 -11.75 -0.13
C MET A 129 -11.86 -12.21 1.33
N GLU A 130 -10.72 -12.39 2.00
CA GLU A 130 -10.69 -12.73 3.42
C GLU A 130 -11.34 -11.67 4.30
N ARG A 131 -11.08 -10.38 4.05
CA ARG A 131 -11.73 -9.28 4.79
C ARG A 131 -13.25 -9.32 4.66
N ALA A 132 -13.77 -9.54 3.45
CA ALA A 132 -15.20 -9.59 3.20
C ALA A 132 -15.87 -10.82 3.86
N LEU A 133 -15.24 -11.99 3.76
CA LEU A 133 -15.72 -13.23 4.39
C LEU A 133 -15.67 -13.15 5.92
N THR A 134 -14.60 -12.57 6.48
CA THR A 134 -14.50 -12.31 7.92
C THR A 134 -15.56 -11.31 8.40
N ALA A 135 -15.90 -10.29 7.60
CA ALA A 135 -17.02 -9.40 7.92
C ALA A 135 -18.36 -10.13 7.91
N LEU A 136 -18.58 -11.06 6.98
CA LEU A 136 -19.78 -11.91 6.95
C LEU A 136 -19.86 -12.82 8.18
N LEU A 137 -18.77 -13.51 8.55
CA LEU A 137 -18.72 -14.37 9.74
C LEU A 137 -19.04 -13.58 11.03
N ARG A 138 -18.51 -12.36 11.15
CA ARG A 138 -18.84 -11.47 12.28
C ARG A 138 -20.32 -11.07 12.30
N ALA A 139 -20.91 -10.80 11.13
CA ALA A 139 -22.32 -10.47 11.01
C ALA A 139 -23.25 -11.69 11.20
N ARG A 140 -22.75 -12.92 11.04
CA ARG A 140 -23.51 -14.17 11.19
C ARG A 140 -22.77 -15.17 12.09
N PRO A 141 -22.81 -15.02 13.42
CA PRO A 141 -22.07 -15.89 14.35
C PRO A 141 -22.40 -17.39 14.27
N GLY A 142 -23.57 -17.76 13.71
CA GLY A 142 -23.95 -19.15 13.49
C GLY A 142 -23.49 -19.76 12.16
N LEU A 143 -22.79 -18.98 11.31
CA LEU A 143 -22.25 -19.48 10.04
C LEU A 143 -20.91 -20.18 10.29
N ALA A 144 -20.87 -21.49 10.05
CA ALA A 144 -19.65 -22.28 10.13
C ALA A 144 -18.70 -21.95 8.96
N GLU A 145 -17.37 -21.96 9.21
CA GLU A 145 -16.37 -21.63 8.18
C GLU A 145 -16.46 -22.58 6.97
N GLU A 146 -16.80 -23.85 7.19
CA GLU A 146 -16.94 -24.89 6.15
C GLU A 146 -18.00 -24.52 5.11
N ARG A 147 -19.00 -23.72 5.51
CA ARG A 147 -20.09 -23.27 4.64
C ARG A 147 -19.73 -22.07 3.78
N LEU A 148 -18.55 -21.47 3.96
CA LEU A 148 -18.13 -20.33 3.14
C LEU A 148 -17.93 -20.68 1.66
N GLY A 149 -17.75 -21.96 1.32
CA GLY A 149 -17.73 -22.41 -0.07
C GLY A 149 -19.06 -22.24 -0.80
N GLU A 150 -20.18 -22.13 -0.07
CA GLU A 150 -21.53 -21.90 -0.62
C GLU A 150 -21.89 -20.41 -0.72
N VAL A 151 -21.08 -19.53 -0.12
CA VAL A 151 -21.36 -18.09 -0.06
C VAL A 151 -21.13 -17.46 -1.42
N VAL A 152 -22.12 -16.70 -1.89
CA VAL A 152 -22.01 -15.91 -3.12
C VAL A 152 -21.76 -14.43 -2.81
N LEU A 153 -21.28 -13.67 -3.78
CA LEU A 153 -21.02 -12.23 -3.63
C LEU A 153 -22.24 -11.45 -3.13
N GLY A 154 -23.45 -11.88 -3.51
CA GLY A 154 -24.71 -11.28 -3.08
C GLY A 154 -25.04 -11.45 -1.60
N ASP A 155 -24.40 -12.40 -0.90
CA ASP A 155 -24.57 -12.63 0.53
C ASP A 155 -23.67 -11.74 1.39
N LEU A 156 -22.62 -11.16 0.80
CA LEU A 156 -21.65 -10.34 1.52
C LEU A 156 -22.29 -9.01 1.97
N PRO A 157 -22.00 -8.54 3.20
CA PRO A 157 -22.50 -7.24 3.67
C PRO A 157 -21.91 -6.10 2.83
N ASP A 158 -22.67 -5.03 2.59
CA ASP A 158 -22.17 -3.86 1.85
C ASP A 158 -21.19 -3.03 2.68
N THR A 159 -19.94 -3.45 2.67
CA THR A 159 -18.83 -2.85 3.42
C THR A 159 -17.75 -2.35 2.47
N ALA A 160 -16.82 -1.54 2.99
CA ALA A 160 -15.64 -1.14 2.25
C ALA A 160 -14.83 -2.36 1.75
N ALA A 161 -14.77 -3.44 2.53
CA ALA A 161 -14.12 -4.69 2.17
C ALA A 161 -14.79 -5.37 0.96
N THR A 162 -16.12 -5.43 0.94
CA THR A 162 -16.87 -6.01 -0.19
C THR A 162 -16.69 -5.18 -1.46
N ARG A 163 -16.75 -3.86 -1.37
CA ARG A 163 -16.47 -2.98 -2.52
C ARG A 163 -15.02 -3.12 -3.01
N ALA A 164 -14.07 -3.27 -2.09
CA ALA A 164 -12.66 -3.51 -2.40
C ALA A 164 -12.44 -4.85 -3.11
N LEU A 165 -13.14 -5.91 -2.68
CA LEU A 165 -13.14 -7.22 -3.34
C LEU A 165 -13.67 -7.11 -4.77
N LEU A 166 -14.83 -6.49 -4.97
CA LEU A 166 -15.44 -6.34 -6.30
C LEU A 166 -14.53 -5.58 -7.28
N ARG A 167 -13.87 -4.50 -6.84
CA ARG A 167 -12.90 -3.77 -7.68
C ARG A 167 -11.73 -4.66 -8.12
N ARG A 168 -11.17 -5.45 -7.20
CA ARG A 168 -10.04 -6.34 -7.49
C ARG A 168 -10.45 -7.50 -8.41
N ARG A 169 -11.66 -8.03 -8.24
CA ARG A 169 -12.23 -9.04 -9.15
C ARG A 169 -12.37 -8.48 -10.56
N ALA A 170 -12.93 -7.29 -10.72
CA ALA A 170 -13.04 -6.63 -12.01
C ALA A 170 -11.66 -6.41 -12.66
N ALA A 171 -10.66 -5.97 -11.89
CA ALA A 171 -9.29 -5.77 -12.38
C ALA A 171 -8.59 -7.07 -12.82
N LEU A 172 -8.98 -8.21 -12.25
CA LEU A 172 -8.48 -9.54 -12.62
C LEU A 172 -9.34 -10.25 -13.69
N GLY A 173 -10.43 -9.62 -14.16
CA GLY A 173 -11.38 -10.26 -15.08
C GLY A 173 -12.22 -11.39 -14.45
N LEU A 174 -12.30 -11.44 -13.11
CA LEU A 174 -13.13 -12.41 -12.39
C LEU A 174 -14.60 -11.97 -12.36
N GLY A 175 -15.51 -12.93 -12.24
CA GLY A 175 -16.95 -12.66 -12.18
C GLY A 175 -17.33 -11.72 -11.03
N THR A 176 -18.23 -10.77 -11.26
CA THR A 176 -18.71 -9.81 -10.24
C THR A 176 -20.23 -9.86 -10.04
N ALA A 177 -20.89 -10.86 -10.62
CA ALA A 177 -22.33 -11.04 -10.48
C ALA A 177 -22.69 -11.47 -9.06
N ARG A 178 -23.89 -11.10 -8.60
CA ARG A 178 -24.36 -11.43 -7.25
C ARG A 178 -24.39 -12.93 -6.96
N ALA A 179 -24.54 -13.77 -7.99
CA ALA A 179 -24.57 -15.22 -7.87
C ALA A 179 -23.18 -15.88 -7.94
N ASP A 180 -22.11 -15.12 -8.22
CA ASP A 180 -20.77 -15.69 -8.30
C ASP A 180 -20.26 -16.09 -6.92
N PRO A 181 -19.48 -17.19 -6.79
CA PRO A 181 -18.90 -17.60 -5.53
C PRO A 181 -17.98 -16.51 -4.94
N ALA A 182 -18.10 -16.27 -3.63
CA ALA A 182 -17.28 -15.29 -2.94
C ALA A 182 -15.87 -15.81 -2.66
N LEU A 183 -15.75 -17.09 -2.26
CA LEU A 183 -14.48 -17.75 -1.97
C LEU A 183 -14.01 -18.57 -3.17
N VAL A 184 -12.96 -18.11 -3.84
CA VAL A 184 -12.44 -18.70 -5.09
C VAL A 184 -10.93 -18.74 -5.14
N ASP A 185 -10.39 -19.61 -5.99
CA ASP A 185 -8.98 -19.63 -6.38
C ASP A 185 -8.61 -18.46 -7.30
N ASP A 186 -7.36 -18.45 -7.73
CA ASP A 186 -6.78 -17.45 -8.62
C ASP A 186 -7.51 -17.41 -9.99
N GLU A 187 -8.09 -18.51 -10.44
CA GLU A 187 -8.85 -18.59 -11.69
C GLU A 187 -10.35 -18.32 -11.51
N GLY A 188 -10.80 -17.97 -10.30
CA GLY A 188 -12.20 -17.71 -10.00
C GLY A 188 -13.04 -18.97 -9.76
N ARG A 189 -12.42 -20.14 -9.57
CA ARG A 189 -13.10 -21.41 -9.33
C ARG A 189 -13.32 -21.64 -7.84
N PRO A 190 -14.46 -22.22 -7.43
CA PRO A 190 -14.70 -22.58 -6.04
C PRO A 190 -13.77 -23.71 -5.58
N PHE A 191 -13.43 -23.71 -4.29
CA PHE A 191 -12.64 -24.79 -3.69
C PHE A 191 -13.51 -25.99 -3.27
N PRO A 192 -12.92 -27.19 -3.15
CA PRO A 192 -13.60 -28.35 -2.56
C PRO A 192 -14.08 -28.06 -1.13
N PRO A 193 -15.26 -28.56 -0.71
CA PRO A 193 -15.81 -28.30 0.63
C PRO A 193 -14.87 -28.67 1.79
N GLY A 194 -14.06 -29.72 1.62
CA GLY A 194 -13.08 -30.15 2.62
C GLY A 194 -11.87 -29.21 2.80
N GLU A 195 -11.68 -28.25 1.90
CA GLU A 195 -10.53 -27.33 1.93
C GLU A 195 -10.90 -25.93 2.44
N ILE A 196 -12.19 -25.61 2.61
CA ILE A 196 -12.66 -24.24 2.88
C ILE A 196 -11.96 -23.59 4.09
N PRO A 197 -11.89 -24.23 5.28
CA PRO A 197 -11.21 -23.63 6.43
C PRO A 197 -9.71 -23.42 6.19
N LEU A 198 -9.06 -24.34 5.47
CA LEU A 198 -7.64 -24.22 5.12
C LEU A 198 -7.40 -23.03 4.18
N ARG A 199 -8.26 -22.85 3.17
CA ARG A 199 -8.15 -21.75 2.19
C ARG A 199 -8.41 -20.40 2.83
N LEU A 200 -9.38 -20.32 3.76
CA LEU A 200 -9.61 -19.10 4.54
C LEU A 200 -8.38 -18.75 5.41
N ARG A 201 -7.77 -19.74 6.08
CA ARG A 201 -6.54 -19.53 6.86
C ARG A 201 -5.38 -19.04 6.00
N PHE A 202 -5.18 -19.61 4.81
CA PHE A 202 -4.17 -19.13 3.87
C PHE A 202 -4.42 -17.68 3.46
N ALA A 203 -5.67 -17.34 3.09
CA ALA A 203 -6.03 -15.99 2.70
C ALA A 203 -5.82 -14.98 3.84
N ARG A 204 -6.06 -15.42 5.09
CA ARG A 204 -5.80 -14.62 6.30
C ARG A 204 -4.31 -14.34 6.48
N SER A 205 -3.43 -15.32 6.25
CA SER A 205 -1.99 -15.12 6.28
C SER A 205 -1.53 -14.12 5.22
N VAL A 206 -2.08 -14.19 3.99
CA VAL A 206 -1.79 -13.21 2.93
C VAL A 206 -2.20 -11.80 3.37
N ARG A 207 -3.42 -11.64 3.89
CA ARG A 207 -3.88 -10.34 4.43
C ARG A 207 -2.95 -9.83 5.52
N ILE A 208 -2.60 -10.66 6.51
CA ILE A 208 -1.72 -10.26 7.63
C ILE A 208 -0.36 -9.81 7.12
N SER A 209 0.22 -10.50 6.12
CA SER A 209 1.49 -10.10 5.51
C SER A 209 1.40 -8.74 4.84
N ILE A 210 0.36 -8.49 4.04
CA ILE A 210 0.15 -7.19 3.38
C ILE A 210 -0.01 -6.08 4.42
N ASP A 211 -0.89 -6.30 5.40
CA ASP A 211 -1.18 -5.31 6.44
C ASP A 211 0.05 -5.02 7.31
N GLY A 212 0.84 -6.05 7.64
CA GLY A 212 2.08 -5.93 8.39
C GLY A 212 3.16 -5.16 7.64
N ASN A 213 3.35 -5.46 6.35
CA ASN A 213 4.29 -4.71 5.51
C ASN A 213 3.86 -3.25 5.37
N ALA A 214 2.55 -2.98 5.22
CA ALA A 214 2.05 -1.62 5.12
C ALA A 214 2.31 -0.82 6.41
N HIS A 215 2.03 -1.42 7.57
CA HIS A 215 2.32 -0.81 8.86
C HIS A 215 3.83 -0.53 9.03
N PHE A 216 4.68 -1.49 8.69
CA PHE A 216 6.13 -1.35 8.77
C PHE A 216 6.67 -0.26 7.84
N CYS A 217 6.22 -0.23 6.58
CA CYS A 217 6.58 0.79 5.60
C CYS A 217 6.18 2.19 6.06
N ARG A 218 4.98 2.35 6.64
CA ARG A 218 4.53 3.63 7.21
C ARG A 218 5.44 4.09 8.36
N GLY A 219 5.82 3.18 9.26
CA GLY A 219 6.75 3.45 10.35
C GLY A 219 8.13 3.89 9.86
N LEU A 220 8.72 3.12 8.93
CA LEU A 220 10.01 3.46 8.31
C LEU A 220 9.98 4.81 7.59
N LEU A 221 8.90 5.12 6.88
CA LEU A 221 8.74 6.40 6.21
C LEU A 221 8.74 7.56 7.21
N ARG A 222 8.02 7.43 8.34
CA ARG A 222 8.01 8.44 9.41
C ARG A 222 9.37 8.60 10.09
N THR A 223 10.10 7.51 10.29
CA THR A 223 11.48 7.57 10.82
C THR A 223 12.41 8.29 9.85
N ARG A 224 12.28 8.02 8.55
CA ARG A 224 13.13 8.62 7.51
C ARG A 224 12.76 10.08 7.22
N TYR A 225 11.47 10.38 7.21
CA TYR A 225 10.89 11.68 6.91
C TYR A 225 9.86 12.04 7.99
N PRO A 226 10.26 12.71 9.08
CA PRO A 226 9.35 13.03 10.20
C PRO A 226 8.07 13.75 9.76
N ASP A 227 8.16 14.67 8.79
CA ASP A 227 7.01 15.42 8.28
C ASP A 227 6.01 14.56 7.50
N SER A 228 6.39 13.33 7.11
CA SER A 228 5.51 12.42 6.35
C SER A 228 4.32 11.91 7.16
N ALA A 229 4.36 12.01 8.49
CA ALA A 229 3.25 11.60 9.34
C ALA A 229 1.95 12.35 8.99
N ALA A 230 2.04 13.63 8.62
CA ALA A 230 0.89 14.44 8.22
C ALA A 230 0.31 14.06 6.86
N ASP A 231 1.10 13.38 6.02
CA ASP A 231 0.70 12.95 4.68
C ASP A 231 0.11 11.54 4.66
N GLN A 232 0.15 10.82 5.79
CA GLN A 232 -0.37 9.47 5.91
C GLN A 232 -1.85 9.46 6.32
N ALA A 233 -2.68 8.73 5.57
CA ALA A 233 -4.05 8.45 5.99
C ALA A 233 -4.09 7.35 7.07
N PRO A 234 -4.99 7.44 8.06
CA PRO A 234 -5.23 6.36 9.01
C PRO A 234 -5.73 5.10 8.29
N ARG A 235 -5.25 3.92 8.70
CA ARG A 235 -5.81 2.66 8.20
C ARG A 235 -7.17 2.37 8.83
N SER A 236 -8.12 1.93 8.01
CA SER A 236 -9.37 1.35 8.50
C SER A 236 -9.08 0.08 9.32
N GLY A 237 -9.24 0.16 10.64
CA GLY A 237 -8.95 -0.93 11.60
C GLY A 237 -7.86 -0.64 12.62
N ASP A 238 -7.19 0.52 12.55
CA ASP A 238 -6.13 0.94 13.49
C ASP A 238 -6.65 1.66 14.75
N GLU A 239 -7.98 1.69 14.96
CA GLU A 239 -8.60 2.16 16.19
C GLU A 239 -8.34 1.16 17.33
N GLY A 240 -7.11 1.08 17.86
CA GLY A 240 -6.84 0.14 18.94
C GLY A 240 -5.41 -0.06 19.46
N HIS A 241 -4.40 0.71 19.03
CA HIS A 241 -3.10 0.68 19.71
C HIS A 241 -2.41 2.05 19.73
N PRO A 242 -2.38 2.75 20.88
CA PRO A 242 -1.58 3.96 21.01
C PRO A 242 -0.10 3.53 21.08
N VAL A 243 0.61 3.61 19.96
CA VAL A 243 2.08 3.46 19.94
C VAL A 243 2.83 4.79 20.04
N ASP A 244 2.13 5.92 20.03
CA ASP A 244 2.74 7.24 20.18
C ASP A 244 2.53 7.79 21.60
N ALA A 245 3.16 7.15 22.58
CA ALA A 245 3.61 7.85 23.79
C ALA A 245 5.11 8.07 23.64
N ALA A 246 5.51 9.28 23.24
CA ALA A 246 6.91 9.70 23.24
C ALA A 246 7.53 9.40 24.63
N PRO A 247 8.74 8.81 24.70
CA PRO A 247 9.37 8.59 25.99
C PRO A 247 9.64 9.94 26.65
N ALA A 248 9.07 10.13 27.85
CA ALA A 248 9.29 11.30 28.67
C ALA A 248 10.81 11.51 28.86
N ALA A 249 11.27 12.71 28.55
CA ALA A 249 12.66 13.12 28.70
C ALA A 249 13.14 12.80 30.13
N HIS A 250 14.11 11.91 30.27
CA HIS A 250 14.81 11.71 31.53
C HIS A 250 15.60 12.97 31.86
N GLY A 251 15.09 13.72 32.84
CA GLY A 251 15.77 14.85 33.45
C GLY A 251 17.11 14.41 34.03
N THR A 252 18.17 15.09 33.62
CA THR A 252 19.53 14.92 34.11
C THR A 252 19.59 15.33 35.58
N ALA A 253 19.90 14.41 36.48
CA ALA A 253 20.16 14.72 37.90
C ALA A 253 21.59 15.29 38.06
N PRO A 254 21.83 16.27 38.94
CA PRO A 254 23.14 16.85 39.14
C PRO A 254 24.03 15.96 40.01
N ALA A 255 25.33 15.93 39.68
CA ALA A 255 26.36 15.19 40.40
C ALA A 255 26.62 15.75 41.80
N GLY A 256 26.26 15.00 42.84
CA GLY A 256 26.69 15.25 44.21
C GLY A 256 28.08 14.69 44.47
N HIS A 257 29.04 15.56 44.77
CA HIS A 257 30.34 15.18 45.32
C HIS A 257 30.15 14.65 46.75
N SER A 258 30.61 13.43 47.02
CA SER A 258 30.77 12.92 48.39
C SER A 258 32.21 12.47 48.60
N THR A 259 32.94 13.25 49.39
CA THR A 259 34.24 12.94 49.98
C THR A 259 34.06 11.84 51.04
N THR A 260 34.74 10.70 50.87
CA THR A 260 34.88 9.68 51.92
C THR A 260 36.31 9.65 52.43
N THR A 261 36.43 10.06 53.69
CA THR A 261 37.60 9.93 54.56
C THR A 261 37.93 8.44 54.78
N ARG A 262 39.19 8.07 54.58
CA ARG A 262 39.75 6.78 55.01
C ARG A 262 40.12 6.87 56.49
N GLU A 263 39.72 5.90 57.29
CA GLU A 263 40.47 5.50 58.48
C GLU A 263 40.24 4.01 58.74
N ASN A 264 41.32 3.24 58.56
CA ASN A 264 41.42 1.85 58.96
C ASN A 264 42.13 1.80 60.31
N ILE A 265 41.62 0.91 61.15
CA ILE A 265 42.07 0.52 62.50
C ILE A 265 43.58 0.23 62.56
N ALA A 266 44.30 1.00 63.40
CA ALA A 266 45.21 0.56 64.48
C ALA A 266 45.89 1.77 65.12
#